data_AF-A0A0L7QQ72-F1
#
_entry.id   AF-A0A0L7QQ72-F1
#
_cell.length_a   1.000
_cell.length_b   1.000
_cell.length_c   1.000
_cell.angle_alpha   90.00
_cell.angle_beta   90.00
_cell.angle_gamma   90.00
#
_symmetry.space_group_name_H-M   'P 1'
#
loop_
_entity.id
_entity.type
_entity.pdbx_description
1 polymer ?
#
loop_
_entity_poly.entity_id
_entity_poly.type
_entity_poly.pdbx_seq_one_letter_code
_entity_poly.pdbx_strand_id
1 'polypeptide(L)'
;YFLDGMFNGQNYLHFLQTYLTDILDNMELEERRNMWFQQDGAPPHYMSAVKSWLNENFRNKWIGRRRPVSWRPRSSDFSSCDLFLWEYT
;
A
#
# COMPACT_ATOMS: atom_id res chain seq x y z
N TYR A 1 -6.03 11.65 -6.82
CA TYR A 1 -4.94 12.34 -6.09
C TYR A 1 -3.66 12.07 -6.85
N PHE A 2 -2.98 13.12 -7.34
CA PHE A 2 -1.65 12.98 -7.92
C PHE A 2 -0.64 13.31 -6.83
N LEU A 3 0.34 12.42 -6.63
CA LEU A 3 1.47 12.62 -5.72
C LEU A 3 2.44 13.60 -6.39
N ASP A 4 2.04 14.87 -6.47
CA ASP A 4 2.83 15.90 -7.11
C ASP A 4 3.91 16.39 -6.13
N GLY A 5 5.14 15.91 -6.36
CA GLY A 5 6.30 16.08 -5.48
C GLY A 5 6.94 14.74 -5.11
N MET A 6 8.26 14.63 -5.34
CA MET A 6 9.11 13.44 -5.16
C MET A 6 8.46 12.33 -4.33
N PHE A 7 8.12 11.21 -4.99
CA PHE A 7 7.58 10.01 -4.38
C PHE A 7 8.58 9.51 -3.31
N ASN A 8 8.35 9.94 -2.07
CA ASN A 8 9.17 9.65 -0.90
C ASN A 8 8.29 9.03 0.20
N GLY A 9 8.92 8.36 1.17
CA GLY A 9 8.18 7.60 2.18
C GLY A 9 7.20 8.43 3.01
N GLN A 10 7.45 9.73 3.20
CA GLN A 10 6.56 10.62 3.95
C GLN A 10 5.31 10.98 3.16
N ASN A 11 5.45 11.32 1.87
CA ASN A 11 4.31 11.59 1.00
C ASN A 11 3.44 10.33 0.83
N TYR A 12 4.08 9.16 0.74
CA TYR A 12 3.36 7.89 0.71
C TYR A 12 2.61 7.63 2.02
N LEU A 13 3.24 7.84 3.18
CA LEU A 13 2.57 7.70 4.46
C LEU A 13 1.39 8.68 4.60
N HIS A 14 1.57 9.93 4.17
CA HIS A 14 0.50 10.92 4.19
C HIS A 14 -0.69 10.46 3.34
N PHE A 15 -0.43 9.92 2.13
CA PHE A 15 -1.46 9.33 1.29
C PHE A 15 -2.23 8.19 1.97
N LEU A 16 -1.52 7.31 2.68
CA LEU A 16 -2.15 6.21 3.43
C LEU A 16 -3.05 6.75 4.55
N GLN A 17 -2.57 7.75 5.28
CA GLN A 17 -3.26 8.32 6.44
C GLN A 17 -4.46 9.21 6.09
N THR A 18 -4.46 9.83 4.90
CA THR A 18 -5.56 10.68 4.44
C THR A 18 -6.43 9.92 3.47
N TYR A 19 -6.06 9.90 2.18
CA TYR A 19 -6.87 9.38 1.09
C TYR A 19 -7.28 7.92 1.27
N LEU A 20 -6.33 7.03 1.62
CA LEU A 20 -6.69 5.62 1.78
C LEU A 20 -7.60 5.41 2.99
N THR A 21 -7.36 6.13 4.09
CA THR A 21 -8.19 6.04 5.28
C THR A 21 -9.62 6.51 4.99
N ASP A 22 -9.76 7.63 4.29
CA ASP A 22 -11.08 8.14 3.86
C ASP A 22 -11.84 7.13 2.99
N ILE A 23 -11.15 6.43 2.08
CA ILE A 23 -11.76 5.36 1.29
C ILE A 23 -12.21 4.20 2.18
N LEU A 24 -11.36 3.76 3.11
CA LEU A 24 -11.65 2.65 4.00
C LEU A 24 -12.76 2.95 5.02
N ASP A 25 -12.95 4.21 5.40
CA ASP A 25 -14.02 4.64 6.30
C ASP A 25 -15.40 4.58 5.63
N ASN A 26 -15.46 4.55 4.29
CA ASN A 26 -16.69 4.36 3.53
C ASN A 26 -17.05 2.87 3.32
N MET A 27 -16.23 1.93 3.79
CA MET A 27 -16.45 0.49 3.63
C MET A 27 -17.06 -0.13 4.89
N GLU A 28 -17.78 -1.25 4.76
CA GLU A 28 -18.28 -1.95 5.93
C GLU A 28 -17.14 -2.52 6.78
N LEU A 29 -17.32 -2.50 8.11
CA LEU A 29 -16.30 -2.92 9.07
C LEU A 29 -15.81 -4.35 8.83
N GLU A 30 -16.70 -5.26 8.44
CA GLU A 30 -16.35 -6.66 8.17
C GLU A 30 -15.55 -6.84 6.87
N GLU A 31 -15.81 -6.01 5.85
CA GLU A 31 -15.01 -5.98 4.62
C GLU A 31 -13.59 -5.47 4.93
N ARG A 32 -13.48 -4.36 5.67
CA ARG A 32 -12.19 -3.80 6.10
C ARG A 32 -11.41 -4.78 6.96
N ARG A 33 -12.09 -5.52 7.85
CA ARG A 33 -11.47 -6.54 8.71
C ARG A 33 -10.92 -7.73 7.92
N ASN A 34 -11.49 -8.06 6.77
CA ASN A 34 -11.06 -9.20 5.96
C ASN A 34 -10.13 -8.81 4.80
N MET A 35 -10.02 -7.53 4.49
CA MET A 35 -9.17 -7.00 3.41
C MET A 35 -7.67 -7.30 3.56
N TRP A 36 -7.01 -7.57 2.43
CA TRP A 36 -5.56 -7.63 2.31
C TRP A 36 -5.05 -6.44 1.53
N PHE A 37 -3.99 -5.79 2.03
CA PHE A 37 -3.35 -4.69 1.32
C PHE A 37 -2.12 -5.17 0.56
N GLN A 38 -1.99 -4.78 -0.71
CA GLN A 38 -0.83 -5.13 -1.52
C GLN A 38 -0.16 -3.86 -2.04
N GLN A 39 1.17 -3.86 -2.03
CA GLN A 39 1.98 -2.79 -2.58
C GLN A 39 3.30 -3.34 -3.13
N ASP A 40 3.86 -2.64 -4.10
CA ASP A 40 5.09 -3.03 -4.78
C ASP A 40 6.36 -2.82 -3.91
N GLY A 41 7.51 -3.05 -4.53
CA GLY A 41 8.82 -2.84 -3.93
C GLY A 41 9.41 -1.43 -4.10
N ALA A 42 8.64 -0.38 -4.36
CA ALA A 42 9.18 0.96 -4.56
C ALA A 42 9.90 1.51 -3.31
N PRO A 43 10.94 2.36 -3.44
CA PRO A 43 11.71 2.89 -2.31
C PRO A 43 10.89 3.56 -1.18
N PRO A 44 9.80 4.31 -1.44
CA PRO A 44 8.99 4.93 -0.39
C PRO A 44 8.30 3.95 0.55
N HIS A 45 8.04 2.75 0.06
CA HIS A 45 7.31 1.72 0.76
C HIS A 45 8.09 1.04 1.89
N TYR A 46 9.40 1.28 1.98
CA TYR A 46 10.27 0.69 3.01
C TYR A 46 10.33 1.47 4.31
N MET A 47 9.78 2.68 4.36
CA MET A 47 9.82 3.51 5.55
C MET A 47 9.21 2.76 6.75
N SER A 48 9.87 2.83 7.91
CA SER A 48 9.40 2.16 9.13
C SER A 48 7.98 2.58 9.49
N ALA A 49 7.68 3.88 9.41
CA ALA A 49 6.37 4.44 9.69
C ALA A 49 5.27 3.88 8.77
N VAL A 50 5.56 3.70 7.47
CA VAL A 50 4.64 3.07 6.51
C VAL A 50 4.31 1.64 6.93
N LYS A 51 5.32 0.86 7.34
CA LYS A 51 5.11 -0.52 7.80
C LYS A 51 4.31 -0.56 9.10
N SER A 52 4.62 0.30 10.06
CA SER A 52 3.86 0.37 11.33
C SER A 52 2.40 0.69 11.06
N TRP A 53 2.13 1.69 10.23
CA TRP A 53 0.77 2.07 9.86
C TRP A 53 0.00 0.89 9.23
N LEU A 54 0.64 0.14 8.33
CA LEU A 54 0.00 -1.01 7.69
C LEU A 54 -0.22 -2.18 8.66
N ASN A 55 0.70 -2.42 9.60
CA ASN A 55 0.51 -3.43 10.63
C ASN A 55 -0.70 -3.12 11.51
N GLU A 56 -0.87 -1.86 11.90
CA GLU A 56 -1.97 -1.39 12.72
C GLU A 56 -3.31 -1.44 11.97
N ASN A 57 -3.34 -0.94 10.74
CA ASN A 57 -4.59 -0.79 9.98
C ASN A 57 -5.06 -2.10 9.32
N PHE A 58 -4.15 -2.98 8.92
CA PHE A 58 -4.48 -4.24 8.26
C PHE A 58 -4.20 -5.48 9.11
N ARG A 59 -3.82 -5.32 10.39
CA ARG A 59 -3.53 -6.44 11.32
C ARG A 59 -2.51 -7.44 10.76
N ASN A 60 -1.44 -6.93 10.17
CA ASN A 60 -0.41 -7.70 9.44
C ASN A 60 -0.89 -8.40 8.15
N LYS A 61 -2.11 -8.13 7.66
CA LYS A 61 -2.64 -8.67 6.39
C LYS A 61 -2.24 -7.78 5.21
N TRP A 62 -0.94 -7.72 4.96
CA TRP A 62 -0.42 -6.99 3.82
C TRP A 62 0.80 -7.65 3.19
N ILE A 63 0.97 -7.40 1.89
CA ILE A 63 1.95 -8.03 1.05
C ILE A 63 2.87 -6.98 0.40
N GLY A 64 4.14 -7.33 0.26
CA GLY A 64 5.11 -6.63 -0.58
C GLY A 64 6.54 -7.04 -0.21
N ARG A 65 7.54 -6.15 -0.37
CA ARG A 65 8.94 -6.50 -0.09
C ARG A 65 9.36 -6.25 1.38
N ARG A 66 10.03 -7.23 2.01
CA ARG A 66 10.44 -7.25 3.44
C ARG A 66 9.27 -7.14 4.44
N ARG A 67 8.27 -7.99 4.23
CA ARG A 67 6.93 -7.96 4.84
C ARG A 67 6.64 -9.29 5.56
N PRO A 68 5.59 -9.41 6.40
CA PRO A 68 5.23 -10.69 7.04
C PRO A 68 5.01 -11.81 6.03
N VAL A 69 4.46 -11.46 4.86
CA VAL A 69 4.38 -12.33 3.69
C VAL A 69 5.24 -11.73 2.58
N SER A 70 6.30 -12.43 2.17
CA SER A 70 7.19 -11.97 1.10
C SER A 70 6.60 -12.21 -0.28
N TRP A 71 6.74 -11.24 -1.19
CA TRP A 71 6.53 -11.44 -2.62
C TRP A 71 7.50 -12.47 -3.20
N ARG A 72 7.06 -13.27 -4.18
CA ARG A 72 7.99 -14.08 -4.98
C ARG A 72 8.85 -13.16 -5.86
N PRO A 73 10.13 -13.48 -6.12
CA PRO A 73 10.93 -12.73 -7.07
C PRO A 73 10.32 -12.83 -8.48
N ARG A 74 10.15 -11.70 -9.18
CA ARG A 74 9.64 -11.55 -10.57
C ARG A 74 8.13 -11.63 -10.83
N SER A 75 7.27 -11.42 -9.84
CA SER A 75 5.81 -11.28 -10.07
C SER A 75 5.41 -9.83 -10.33
N SER A 76 6.02 -9.20 -11.35
CA SER A 76 5.60 -7.87 -11.85
C SER A 76 4.22 -7.93 -12.54
N ASP A 77 3.81 -9.11 -13.00
CA ASP A 77 2.58 -9.29 -13.78
C ASP A 77 1.32 -9.56 -12.93
N PHE A 78 1.44 -9.61 -11.60
CA PHE A 78 0.33 -9.97 -10.69
C PHE A 78 0.05 -8.93 -9.61
N SER A 79 0.64 -7.73 -9.71
CA SER A 79 0.19 -6.60 -8.91
C SER A 79 -0.90 -5.87 -9.67
N SER A 80 -2.15 -6.07 -9.23
CA SER A 80 -3.28 -5.26 -9.69
C SER A 80 -3.03 -3.76 -9.51
N CYS A 81 -2.12 -3.36 -8.62
CA CYS A 81 -1.69 -1.96 -8.46
C CYS A 81 -0.63 -1.51 -9.47
N ASP A 82 0.25 -2.41 -9.94
CA ASP A 82 1.32 -2.05 -10.89
C ASP A 82 0.76 -1.82 -12.30
N LEU A 83 -0.29 -2.56 -12.68
CA LEU A 83 -1.02 -2.34 -13.95
C LEU A 83 -1.72 -0.97 -13.99
N PHE A 84 -2.33 -0.54 -12.88
CA PHE A 84 -3.16 0.68 -12.88
C PHE A 84 -2.34 1.98 -12.70
N LEU A 85 -1.15 1.90 -12.08
CA LEU A 85 -0.33 3.08 -11.79
C LEU A 85 0.61 3.47 -12.95
N TRP A 86 0.93 2.54 -13.85
CA TRP A 86 1.94 2.73 -14.90
C TRP A 86 1.41 2.65 -16.35
N GLU A 87 0.14 2.28 -16.60
CA GLU A 87 -0.46 2.26 -17.95
C GLU A 87 -0.94 3.63 -18.47
N TYR A 88 -0.63 4.73 -17.77
CA TYR A 88 -0.85 6.08 -18.28
C TYR A 88 0.48 6.70 -18.74
N THR A 89 0.99 6.23 -19.89
CA THR A 89 2.02 6.93 -20.68
C THR A 89 1.39 7.54 -21.92
#